data_AF-A0A3D4CJ87-F1
#
_entry.id   AF-A0A3D4CJ87-F1
#
_cell.length_a   1.000
_cell.length_b   1.000
_cell.length_c   1.000
_cell.angle_alpha   90.00
_cell.angle_beta   90.00
_cell.angle_gamma   90.00
#
_symmetry.space_group_name_H-M   'P 1'
#
loop_
_entity.id
_entity.type
_entity.pdbx_description
1 polymer ?
#
loop_
_entity_poly.entity_id
_entity_poly.type
_entity_poly.pdbx_seq_one_letter_code
_entity_poly.pdbx_strand_id
1 'polypeptide(L)'
;YKDGVPYVMDEKDLPLELPEVDKFLPTEKGEPPLARAKNWTYNGYPLETNTMPGFAGSSWYFMRYTDPKNDKMFASPEKLNYWQNVDLYMGGAEHATGHLLYARFWTKVLYDLGYVPYDEPFQKMINQGM
;
A
#
# COMPACT_ATOMS: atom_id res chain seq x y z
N TYR A 1 -6.70 -19.22 5.58
CA TYR A 1 -5.80 -20.39 5.45
C TYR A 1 -6.63 -21.64 5.21
N LYS A 2 -6.21 -22.49 4.27
CA LYS A 2 -6.79 -23.82 4.04
C LYS A 2 -5.66 -24.84 4.20
N ASP A 3 -5.82 -25.79 5.13
CA ASP A 3 -4.81 -26.82 5.43
C ASP A 3 -3.41 -26.25 5.75
N GLY A 4 -3.36 -25.12 6.47
CA GLY A 4 -2.10 -24.45 6.84
C GLY A 4 -1.48 -23.56 5.75
N VAL A 5 -2.10 -23.50 4.56
CA VAL A 5 -1.62 -22.68 3.44
C VAL A 5 -2.41 -21.38 3.35
N PRO A 6 -1.77 -20.20 3.22
CA PRO A 6 -2.47 -18.95 2.98
C PRO A 6 -3.13 -19.00 1.60
N TYR A 7 -4.35 -18.49 1.52
CA TYR A 7 -5.12 -18.43 0.27
C TYR A 7 -5.59 -16.99 0.08
N VAL A 8 -5.43 -16.46 -1.13
CA VAL A 8 -5.77 -15.07 -1.46
C VAL A 8 -7.26 -14.93 -1.73
N MET A 9 -7.81 -13.75 -1.45
CA MET A 9 -9.17 -13.38 -1.83
C MET A 9 -9.26 -13.20 -3.35
N ASP A 10 -10.41 -13.51 -3.96
CA ASP A 10 -10.64 -13.22 -5.38
C ASP A 10 -10.66 -11.70 -5.60
N GLU A 11 -10.04 -11.22 -6.69
CA GLU A 11 -9.92 -9.77 -6.97
C GLU A 11 -11.26 -9.05 -7.08
N LYS A 12 -12.30 -9.74 -7.57
CA LYS A 12 -13.67 -9.22 -7.69
C LYS A 12 -14.34 -8.90 -6.34
N ASP A 13 -13.83 -9.50 -5.27
CA ASP A 13 -14.38 -9.34 -3.91
C ASP A 13 -13.61 -8.26 -3.13
N LEU A 14 -12.65 -7.58 -3.77
CA LEU A 14 -11.94 -6.42 -3.23
C LEU A 14 -12.77 -5.13 -3.43
N PRO A 15 -12.61 -4.11 -2.56
CA PRO A 15 -11.75 -4.10 -1.38
C PRO A 15 -12.35 -4.85 -0.19
N LEU A 16 -11.49 -5.50 0.61
CA LEU A 16 -11.88 -5.97 1.94
C LEU A 16 -11.99 -4.76 2.88
N GLU A 17 -13.20 -4.30 3.13
CA GLU A 17 -13.47 -3.18 4.02
C GLU A 17 -13.14 -3.55 5.48
N LEU A 18 -12.46 -2.63 6.18
CA LEU A 18 -12.17 -2.82 7.59
C LEU A 18 -13.47 -2.82 8.39
N PRO A 19 -13.69 -3.81 9.27
CA PRO A 19 -14.90 -3.90 10.06
C PRO A 19 -14.81 -2.90 11.21
N GLU A 20 -15.98 -2.52 11.74
CA GLU A 20 -16.02 -1.84 13.02
C GLU A 20 -15.53 -2.78 14.13
N VAL A 21 -14.62 -2.28 14.95
CA VAL A 21 -14.13 -2.94 16.17
C VAL A 21 -14.45 -2.08 17.38
N ASP A 22 -14.66 -2.73 18.53
CA ASP A 22 -14.98 -2.02 19.77
C ASP A 22 -13.81 -1.17 20.28
N LYS A 23 -12.57 -1.58 20.00
CA LYS A 23 -11.33 -0.89 20.40
C LYS A 23 -10.21 -1.10 19.39
N PHE A 24 -9.40 -0.06 19.18
CA PHE A 24 -8.19 -0.09 18.33
C PHE A 24 -6.91 -0.47 19.10
N LEU A 25 -7.05 -1.18 20.21
CA LEU A 25 -5.94 -1.68 21.03
C LEU A 25 -5.82 -3.20 20.89
N PRO A 26 -4.64 -3.78 21.13
CA PRO A 26 -4.49 -5.23 21.18
C PRO A 26 -5.51 -5.90 22.10
N THR A 27 -5.81 -7.18 21.84
CA THR A 27 -6.64 -7.98 22.77
C THR A 27 -5.91 -8.16 24.10
N GLU A 28 -6.60 -8.64 25.13
CA GLU A 28 -5.95 -8.97 26.42
C GLU A 28 -4.85 -10.05 26.27
N LYS A 29 -4.94 -10.86 25.22
CA LYS A 29 -3.93 -11.87 24.86
C LYS A 29 -2.80 -11.31 23.98
N GLY A 30 -2.82 -10.02 23.66
CA GLY A 30 -1.84 -9.35 22.82
C GLY A 30 -2.07 -9.51 21.31
N GLU A 31 -3.25 -9.98 20.88
CA GLU A 31 -3.56 -10.15 19.45
C GLU A 31 -3.87 -8.79 18.79
N PRO A 32 -3.74 -8.67 17.45
CA PRO A 32 -4.04 -7.44 16.73
C PRO A 32 -5.48 -6.94 16.93
N PRO A 33 -5.75 -5.63 16.77
CA PRO A 33 -7.09 -5.06 16.98
C PRO A 33 -8.21 -5.74 16.17
N LEU A 34 -7.93 -6.20 14.94
CA LEU A 34 -8.92 -6.89 14.11
C LEU A 34 -9.33 -8.26 14.65
N ALA A 35 -8.59 -8.86 15.59
CA ALA A 35 -9.02 -10.07 16.29
C ALA A 35 -10.29 -9.84 17.14
N ARG A 36 -10.69 -8.58 17.36
CA ARG A 36 -11.94 -8.18 18.03
C ARG A 36 -13.15 -8.21 17.10
N ALA A 37 -12.94 -8.25 15.78
CA ALA A 37 -14.01 -8.18 14.80
C ALA A 37 -14.91 -9.42 14.87
N LYS A 38 -16.24 -9.19 14.88
CA LYS A 38 -17.23 -10.27 14.87
C LYS A 38 -17.39 -10.80 13.45
N ASN A 39 -17.47 -12.12 13.30
CA ASN A 39 -17.67 -12.79 12.00
C ASN A 39 -16.62 -12.44 10.93
N TRP A 40 -15.36 -12.20 11.35
CA TRP A 40 -14.25 -11.87 10.44
C TRP A 40 -13.79 -13.09 9.63
N THR A 41 -14.57 -13.41 8.60
CA THR A 41 -14.41 -14.62 7.78
C THR A 41 -14.72 -14.33 6.32
N TYR A 42 -14.11 -15.11 5.43
CA TYR A 42 -14.38 -15.11 3.99
C TYR A 42 -14.61 -16.55 3.53
N ASN A 43 -15.79 -16.82 2.95
CA ASN A 43 -16.23 -18.18 2.57
C ASN A 43 -16.12 -19.21 3.70
N GLY A 44 -16.39 -18.79 4.94
CA GLY A 44 -16.32 -19.65 6.13
C GLY A 44 -14.91 -19.87 6.70
N TYR A 45 -13.87 -19.31 6.08
CA TYR A 45 -12.49 -19.36 6.57
C TYR A 45 -12.12 -18.06 7.31
N PRO A 46 -11.28 -18.10 8.35
CA PRO A 46 -10.82 -16.90 9.04
C PRO A 46 -9.94 -16.03 8.12
N LEU A 47 -10.14 -14.72 8.21
CA LEU A 47 -9.33 -13.70 7.55
C LEU A 47 -8.12 -13.30 8.42
N GLU A 48 -7.07 -12.78 7.79
CA GLU A 48 -5.89 -12.21 8.46
C GLU A 48 -6.31 -11.06 9.40
N THR A 49 -5.67 -10.98 10.57
CA THR A 49 -5.98 -9.95 11.58
C THR A 49 -4.92 -8.85 11.64
N ASN A 50 -3.78 -9.06 10.98
CA ASN A 50 -2.80 -8.00 10.74
C ASN A 50 -3.24 -7.08 9.59
N THR A 51 -2.96 -5.79 9.74
CA THR A 51 -3.09 -4.80 8.68
C THR A 51 -1.74 -4.50 8.06
N MET A 52 -1.73 -4.01 6.81
CA MET A 52 -0.50 -3.51 6.21
C MET A 52 0.01 -2.27 6.97
N PRO A 53 1.33 -2.10 7.13
CA PRO A 53 1.90 -0.91 7.76
C PRO A 53 1.66 0.34 6.90
N GLY A 54 1.75 1.53 7.49
CA GLY A 54 1.54 2.80 6.77
C GLY A 54 2.43 2.99 5.53
N PHE A 55 3.60 2.34 5.48
CA PHE A 55 4.47 2.35 4.31
C PHE A 55 3.84 1.70 3.06
N ALA A 56 2.85 0.83 3.21
CA ALA A 56 2.14 0.24 2.07
C ALA A 56 1.40 1.31 1.24
N GLY A 57 0.88 2.36 1.88
CA GLY A 57 0.27 3.50 1.18
C GLY A 57 1.31 4.52 0.72
N SER A 58 2.24 4.90 1.60
CA SER A 58 3.22 5.96 1.29
C SER A 58 4.26 5.55 0.25
N SER A 59 4.35 4.28 -0.15
CA SER A 59 5.29 3.84 -1.18
C SER A 59 4.86 4.16 -2.61
N TRP A 60 3.60 4.51 -2.86
CA TRP A 60 3.08 4.73 -4.23
C TRP A 60 2.08 5.88 -4.35
N TYR A 61 1.80 6.62 -3.27
CA TYR A 61 0.81 7.71 -3.27
C TYR A 61 1.06 8.78 -4.35
N PHE A 62 2.32 9.07 -4.67
CA PHE A 62 2.70 10.02 -5.73
C PHE A 62 2.22 9.58 -7.11
N MET A 63 2.15 8.26 -7.37
CA MET A 63 1.54 7.71 -8.58
C MET A 63 0.02 7.90 -8.55
N ARG A 64 -0.62 7.71 -7.38
CA ARG A 64 -2.08 7.89 -7.24
C ARG A 64 -2.52 9.33 -7.48
N TYR A 65 -1.69 10.31 -7.12
CA TYR A 65 -2.00 11.72 -7.39
C TYR A 65 -2.13 12.05 -8.89
N THR A 66 -1.56 11.24 -9.78
CA THR A 66 -1.70 11.43 -11.23
C THR A 66 -3.12 11.13 -11.72
N ASP A 67 -3.86 10.27 -11.01
CA ASP A 67 -5.18 9.78 -11.41
C ASP A 67 -6.07 9.40 -10.18
N PRO A 68 -6.38 10.35 -9.28
CA PRO A 68 -6.93 10.05 -7.96
C PRO A 68 -8.37 9.56 -7.96
N LYS A 69 -9.10 9.74 -9.08
CA LYS A 69 -10.51 9.38 -9.23
C LYS A 69 -10.73 8.07 -10.01
N ASN A 70 -9.66 7.38 -10.38
CA ASN A 70 -9.75 6.12 -11.11
C ASN A 70 -10.18 4.98 -10.19
N ASP A 71 -11.35 4.41 -10.45
CA ASP A 71 -11.96 3.32 -9.69
C ASP A 71 -11.62 1.93 -10.23
N LYS A 72 -10.93 1.85 -11.38
CA LYS A 72 -10.58 0.58 -12.05
C LYS A 72 -9.15 0.14 -11.80
N MET A 73 -8.24 1.08 -11.56
CA MET A 73 -6.82 0.81 -11.34
C MET A 73 -6.16 1.91 -10.51
N PHE A 74 -4.93 1.66 -10.06
CA PHE A 74 -4.20 2.59 -9.20
C PHE A 74 -3.89 3.92 -9.90
N ALA A 75 -3.53 3.88 -11.19
CA ALA A 75 -3.48 5.03 -12.10
C ALA A 75 -3.47 4.53 -13.56
N SER A 76 -4.04 5.31 -14.49
CA SER A 76 -4.06 4.93 -15.91
C SER A 76 -2.67 5.04 -16.58
N PRO A 77 -2.32 4.15 -17.52
CA PRO A 77 -1.05 4.23 -18.26
C PRO A 77 -0.87 5.56 -18.99
N GLU A 78 -1.94 6.17 -19.50
CA GLU A 78 -1.90 7.49 -20.13
C GLU A 78 -1.44 8.57 -19.14
N LYS A 79 -2.03 8.60 -17.94
CA LYS A 79 -1.67 9.58 -16.90
C LYS A 79 -0.26 9.34 -16.35
N LEU A 80 0.12 8.08 -16.15
CA LEU A 80 1.48 7.72 -15.73
C LEU A 80 2.52 8.12 -16.78
N ASN A 81 2.23 7.93 -18.07
CA ASN A 81 3.09 8.36 -19.16
C ASN A 81 3.12 9.89 -19.33
N TYR A 82 2.03 10.59 -19.02
CA TYR A 82 1.99 12.04 -19.08
C TYR A 82 2.82 12.69 -17.96
N TRP A 83 2.61 12.25 -16.71
CA TRP A 83 3.25 12.84 -15.54
C TRP A 83 4.67 12.34 -15.31
N GLN A 84 5.00 11.14 -15.78
CA GLN A 84 6.29 10.50 -15.53
C GLN A 84 6.61 10.39 -14.03
N ASN A 85 7.89 10.25 -13.69
CA ASN A 85 8.39 10.28 -12.31
C ASN A 85 8.45 11.73 -11.80
N VAL A 86 8.55 11.90 -10.48
CA VAL A 86 8.56 13.22 -9.85
C VAL A 86 9.89 13.92 -10.11
N ASP A 87 9.85 15.11 -10.71
CA ASP A 87 11.06 15.89 -11.02
C ASP A 87 11.82 16.30 -9.76
N LEU A 88 11.10 16.79 -8.74
CA LEU A 88 11.66 17.24 -7.47
C LEU A 88 10.82 16.74 -6.30
N TYR A 89 11.44 15.91 -5.47
CA TYR A 89 10.90 15.46 -4.19
C TYR A 89 11.57 16.19 -3.03
N MET A 90 10.77 16.79 -2.15
CA MET A 90 11.23 17.48 -0.95
C MET A 90 10.70 16.76 0.29
N GLY A 91 11.59 16.38 1.21
CA GLY A 91 11.24 15.65 2.43
C GLY A 91 12.38 15.69 3.44
N GLY A 92 12.12 15.32 4.70
CA GLY A 92 13.17 15.33 5.71
C GLY A 92 14.12 14.13 5.57
N ALA A 93 15.37 14.30 6.02
CA ALA A 93 16.41 13.27 5.93
C ALA A 93 16.07 12.00 6.74
N GLU A 94 15.17 12.10 7.73
CA GLU A 94 14.65 10.99 8.54
C GLU A 94 13.98 9.89 7.71
N HIS A 95 13.56 10.19 6.47
CA HIS A 95 12.89 9.23 5.59
C HIS A 95 13.85 8.42 4.71
N ALA A 96 15.16 8.66 4.77
CA ALA A 96 16.16 8.06 3.89
C ALA A 96 16.19 6.52 3.94
N THR A 97 16.09 5.92 5.12
CA THR A 97 16.16 4.46 5.32
C THR A 97 14.80 3.76 5.38
N GLY A 98 13.70 4.53 5.31
CA GLY A 98 12.34 4.02 5.37
C GLY A 98 11.59 4.29 4.08
N HIS A 99 10.71 5.29 4.11
CA HIS A 99 9.83 5.65 3.00
C HIS A 99 10.55 5.76 1.64
N LEU A 100 11.71 6.43 1.59
CA LEU A 100 12.43 6.62 0.32
C LEU A 100 12.93 5.30 -0.27
N LEU A 101 13.37 4.36 0.57
CA LEU A 101 13.77 3.02 0.12
C LEU A 101 12.55 2.23 -0.39
N TYR A 102 11.44 2.25 0.34
CA TYR A 102 10.23 1.52 -0.05
C TYR A 102 9.57 2.08 -1.31
N ALA A 103 9.56 3.42 -1.49
CA ALA A 103 9.07 4.05 -2.72
C ALA A 103 9.87 3.59 -3.95
N ARG A 104 11.20 3.52 -3.83
CA ARG A 104 12.07 3.01 -4.90
C ARG A 104 11.82 1.53 -5.17
N PHE A 105 11.77 0.71 -4.13
CA PHE A 105 11.51 -0.72 -4.26
C PHE A 105 10.20 -0.99 -5.01
N TRP A 106 9.09 -0.38 -4.56
CA TRP A 106 7.79 -0.58 -5.20
C TRP A 106 7.73 -0.02 -6.63
N THR A 107 8.42 1.09 -6.90
CA THR A 107 8.52 1.62 -8.28
C THR A 107 9.22 0.62 -9.20
N LYS A 108 10.31 -0.01 -8.75
CA LYS A 108 11.02 -1.03 -9.54
C LYS A 108 10.18 -2.27 -9.77
N VAL A 109 9.49 -2.77 -8.74
CA VAL A 109 8.55 -3.89 -8.89
C VAL A 109 7.47 -3.56 -9.91
N LEU A 110 6.86 -2.37 -9.84
CA LEU A 110 5.82 -1.96 -10.78
C LEU A 110 6.37 -1.74 -12.19
N TYR A 111 7.62 -1.29 -12.34
CA TYR A 111 8.31 -1.14 -13.62
C TYR A 111 8.58 -2.50 -14.26
N ASP A 112 9.12 -3.45 -13.50
CA ASP A 112 9.41 -4.81 -13.97
C ASP A 112 8.14 -5.55 -14.40
N LEU A 113 7.01 -5.26 -13.75
CA LEU A 113 5.68 -5.77 -14.11
C LEU A 113 5.00 -4.98 -15.25
N GLY A 114 5.60 -3.90 -15.74
CA GLY A 114 5.09 -3.08 -16.85
C GLY A 114 3.94 -2.14 -16.50
N TYR A 115 3.70 -1.87 -15.21
CA TYR A 115 2.63 -0.97 -14.75
C TYR A 115 3.02 0.51 -14.76
N VAL A 116 4.31 0.83 -14.63
CA VAL A 116 4.83 2.21 -14.68
C VAL A 116 5.95 2.32 -15.72
N PRO A 117 6.11 3.47 -16.40
CA PRO A 117 7.08 3.62 -17.49
C PRO A 117 8.50 4.01 -17.04
N TYR A 118 8.75 4.13 -15.74
CA TYR A 118 10.02 4.58 -15.14
C TYR A 118 10.43 3.67 -13.98
N ASP A 119 11.73 3.51 -13.76
CA ASP A 119 12.28 2.60 -12.74
C ASP A 119 12.74 3.32 -11.46
N GLU A 120 12.73 4.65 -11.42
CA GLU A 120 13.00 5.48 -10.23
C GLU A 120 11.90 6.54 -10.04
N PRO A 121 11.33 6.68 -8.83
CA PRO A 121 10.18 7.54 -8.59
C PRO A 121 10.51 9.04 -8.51
N PHE A 122 11.75 9.39 -8.16
CA PHE A 122 12.17 10.77 -7.88
C PHE A 122 13.46 11.08 -8.65
N GLN A 123 13.43 12.06 -9.56
CA GLN A 123 14.63 12.45 -10.33
C GLN A 123 15.61 13.24 -9.47
N LYS A 124 15.09 14.18 -8.66
CA LYS A 124 15.86 14.95 -7.70
C LYS A 124 15.22 14.86 -6.32
N MET A 125 16.03 14.58 -5.32
CA MET A 125 15.63 14.62 -3.92
C MET A 125 16.37 15.77 -3.22
N ILE A 126 15.63 16.62 -2.51
CA ILE A 126 16.20 17.63 -1.62
C ILE A 126 15.71 17.33 -0.21
N ASN A 127 16.66 17.10 0.69
CA ASN A 127 16.34 17.00 2.10
C ASN A 127 16.37 18.39 2.72
N GLN A 128 15.22 18.93 3.15
CA GLN A 128 15.25 20.15 3.94
C GLN A 128 15.94 19.89 5.28
N GLY A 129 16.71 20.87 5.77
CA GLY A 129 17.20 20.85 7.14
C GLY A 129 16.05 20.93 8.13
N MET A 130 16.32 20.54 9.37
CA MET A 130 15.41 20.77 10.50
C MET A 130 15.29 22.26 10.84
#